data_AF-A0A2U0S832-F1
#
_entry.id   AF-A0A2U0S832-F1
#
_cell.length_a   1.000
_cell.length_b   1.000
_cell.length_c   1.000
_cell.angle_alpha   90.00
_cell.angle_beta   90.00
_cell.angle_gamma   90.00
#
_symmetry.space_group_name_H-M   'P 1'
#
loop_
_entity.id
_entity.type
_entity.pdbx_description
1 polymer ?
#
loop_
_entity_poly.entity_id
_entity_poly.type
_entity_poly.pdbx_seq_one_letter_code
_entity_poly.pdbx_strand_id
1 'polypeptide(L)'
;FTEPFREPIAYGKYIARLSNLLSGGVIVQRLGDLKAGRRSTEERIKRSLCVPTLKNATPGDLSFVLPYRYLADIKEMLEALDKVSPGVNSNDTLLYGVEVKFYSTRLEITDNLETKIKNLFTIGDGAGVSRGLIQASASGVIVANEIAKRAKKN
;
A
#
# COMPACT_ATOMS: atom_id res chain seq x y z
N PHE A 1 -6.51 13.66 -3.32
CA PHE A 1 -7.53 14.16 -4.25
C PHE A 1 -8.48 15.04 -3.49
N THR A 2 -8.98 16.10 -4.11
CA THR A 2 -10.04 16.95 -3.57
C THR A 2 -11.34 16.65 -4.33
N GLU A 3 -12.44 17.26 -3.91
CA GLU A 3 -13.63 17.33 -4.77
C GLU A 3 -13.22 17.81 -6.18
N PRO A 4 -13.81 17.24 -7.25
CA PRO A 4 -14.99 16.37 -7.29
C PRO A 4 -14.68 14.84 -7.31
N PHE A 5 -13.47 14.41 -7.01
CA PHE A 5 -13.07 13.01 -7.18
C PHE A 5 -13.69 12.08 -6.13
N ARG A 6 -14.43 11.06 -6.58
CA ARG A 6 -15.20 10.16 -5.70
C ARG A 6 -14.90 8.66 -5.88
N GLU A 7 -13.95 8.28 -6.73
CA GLU A 7 -13.70 6.87 -7.08
C GLU A 7 -12.25 6.40 -6.79
N PRO A 8 -11.77 6.48 -5.54
CA PRO A 8 -10.38 6.13 -5.18
C PRO A 8 -10.05 4.66 -5.47
N ILE A 9 -11.02 3.75 -5.30
CA ILE A 9 -10.84 2.32 -5.57
C ILE A 9 -10.63 2.08 -7.07
N ALA A 10 -11.42 2.75 -7.93
CA ALA A 10 -11.29 2.61 -9.38
C ALA A 10 -9.91 3.13 -9.83
N TYR A 11 -9.51 4.30 -9.35
CA TYR A 11 -8.18 4.85 -9.62
C TYR A 11 -7.05 3.88 -9.24
N GLY A 12 -7.07 3.32 -8.02
CA GLY A 12 -6.10 2.33 -7.60
C GLY A 12 -6.09 1.09 -8.50
N LYS A 13 -7.26 0.60 -8.91
CA LYS A 13 -7.38 -0.55 -9.82
C LYS A 13 -6.78 -0.25 -11.20
N TYR A 14 -6.97 0.97 -11.72
CA TYR A 14 -6.36 1.38 -12.98
C TYR A 14 -4.84 1.42 -12.92
N ILE A 15 -4.27 1.96 -11.84
CA ILE A 15 -2.82 1.98 -11.62
C ILE A 15 -2.25 0.56 -11.55
N ALA A 16 -2.88 -0.32 -10.77
CA ALA A 16 -2.46 -1.71 -10.66
C ALA A 16 -2.53 -2.46 -12.01
N ARG A 17 -3.62 -2.24 -12.76
CA ARG A 17 -3.80 -2.83 -14.10
C ARG A 17 -2.74 -2.32 -15.08
N LEU A 18 -2.42 -1.02 -15.04
CA LEU A 18 -1.38 -0.43 -15.88
C LEU A 18 0.00 -1.02 -15.58
N SER A 19 0.34 -1.20 -14.30
CA SER A 19 1.58 -1.89 -13.89
C SER A 19 1.65 -3.30 -14.49
N ASN A 20 0.60 -4.10 -14.30
CA ASN A 20 0.55 -5.47 -14.79
C ASN A 20 0.63 -5.55 -16.32
N LEU A 21 0.00 -4.61 -17.04
CA LEU A 21 0.06 -4.54 -18.50
C LEU A 21 1.48 -4.29 -19.01
N LEU A 22 2.23 -3.40 -18.35
CA LEU A 22 3.56 -2.99 -18.81
C LEU A 22 4.67 -3.99 -18.46
N SER A 23 4.53 -4.71 -17.35
CA SER A 23 5.63 -5.51 -16.78
C SER A 23 5.29 -6.99 -16.54
N GLY A 24 4.02 -7.38 -16.67
CA GLY A 24 3.52 -8.70 -16.27
C GLY A 24 3.44 -8.91 -14.76
N GLY A 25 3.79 -7.92 -13.93
CA GLY A 25 3.80 -8.05 -12.48
C GLY A 25 4.37 -6.83 -11.74
N VAL A 26 5.21 -7.08 -10.74
CA VAL A 26 5.87 -6.01 -9.97
C VAL A 26 7.06 -5.46 -10.77
N ILE A 27 7.12 -4.15 -10.93
CA ILE A 27 8.26 -3.43 -11.50
C ILE A 27 9.32 -3.24 -10.42
N VAL A 28 10.58 -3.48 -10.77
CA VAL A 28 11.74 -3.05 -9.98
C VAL A 28 12.55 -2.02 -10.76
N GLN A 29 12.91 -0.92 -10.11
CA GLN A 29 13.74 0.14 -10.69
C GLN A 29 14.77 0.61 -9.67
N ARG A 30 16.02 0.78 -10.10
CA ARG A 30 17.05 1.40 -9.25
C ARG A 30 16.74 2.88 -9.11
N LEU A 31 16.87 3.42 -7.91
CA LEU A 31 16.66 4.83 -7.63
C LEU A 31 17.55 5.73 -8.48
N GLY A 32 18.80 5.32 -8.74
CA GLY A 32 19.71 6.05 -9.63
C GLY A 32 19.23 6.09 -11.08
N ASP A 33 18.55 5.05 -11.56
CA ASP A 33 17.97 5.05 -12.91
C ASP A 33 16.71 5.93 -12.97
N LEU A 34 15.86 5.90 -11.93
CA LEU A 34 14.72 6.80 -11.80
C LEU A 34 15.16 8.29 -11.79
N LYS A 35 16.19 8.63 -11.01
CA LYS A 35 16.77 9.99 -10.96
C LYS A 35 17.30 10.43 -12.33
N ALA A 36 17.86 9.50 -13.09
CA ALA A 36 18.35 9.74 -14.45
C ALA A 36 17.24 9.73 -15.52
N GLY A 37 15.97 9.56 -15.14
CA GLY A 37 14.84 9.53 -16.07
C GLY A 37 14.90 8.34 -17.03
N ARG A 38 15.43 7.20 -16.59
CA ARG A 38 15.56 6.01 -17.43
C ARG A 38 15.07 4.73 -16.76
N ARG A 39 14.67 3.79 -17.60
CA ARG A 39 14.35 2.41 -17.25
C ARG A 39 15.55 1.66 -16.67
N SER A 40 15.31 0.84 -15.65
CA SER A 40 16.24 -0.22 -15.24
C SER A 40 16.12 -1.45 -16.13
N THR A 41 17.26 -2.06 -16.46
CA THR A 41 17.35 -3.31 -17.24
C THR A 41 17.88 -4.43 -16.36
N GLU A 42 17.73 -5.68 -16.79
CA GLU A 42 18.29 -6.84 -16.07
C GLU A 42 19.79 -6.68 -15.82
N GLU A 43 20.56 -6.24 -16.81
CA GLU A 43 22.00 -6.02 -16.66
C GLU A 43 22.32 -4.98 -15.59
N ARG A 44 21.55 -3.88 -15.54
CA ARG A 44 21.74 -2.82 -14.53
C ARG A 44 21.40 -3.31 -13.14
N ILE A 45 20.36 -4.13 -13.01
CA ILE A 45 19.97 -4.75 -11.75
C ILE A 45 21.05 -5.75 -11.30
N LYS A 46 21.58 -6.59 -12.20
CA LYS A 46 22.66 -7.55 -11.92
C LYS A 46 23.96 -6.87 -11.49
N ARG A 47 24.23 -5.65 -11.96
CA ARG A 47 25.40 -4.83 -11.57
C ARG A 47 25.17 -4.01 -10.29
N SER A 48 23.95 -4.02 -9.74
CA SER A 48 23.65 -3.27 -8.52
C SER A 48 24.26 -3.94 -7.29
N LEU A 49 24.68 -3.13 -6.33
CA LEU A 49 25.15 -3.62 -5.03
C LEU A 49 24.00 -4.25 -4.21
N CYS A 50 22.76 -3.81 -4.44
CA CYS A 50 21.58 -4.34 -3.77
C CYS A 50 20.99 -5.50 -4.59
N VAL A 51 20.86 -6.67 -3.96
CA VAL A 51 20.28 -7.85 -4.60
C VAL A 51 18.76 -7.82 -4.46
N PRO A 52 17.99 -7.97 -5.56
CA PRO A 52 16.54 -8.04 -5.47
C PRO A 52 16.06 -9.20 -4.59
N THR A 53 15.13 -8.92 -3.68
CA THR A 53 14.49 -9.93 -2.82
C THR A 53 13.34 -10.62 -3.55
N LEU A 54 12.54 -9.85 -4.29
CA LEU A 54 11.48 -10.38 -5.15
C LEU A 54 12.05 -10.83 -6.51
N LYS A 55 12.31 -12.13 -6.64
CA LYS A 55 13.05 -12.71 -7.79
C LYS A 55 12.31 -12.61 -9.13
N ASN A 56 10.99 -12.54 -9.10
CA ASN A 56 10.13 -12.44 -10.27
C ASN A 56 9.73 -10.97 -10.57
N ALA A 57 10.37 -9.98 -9.96
CA ALA A 57 10.14 -8.58 -10.32
C ALA A 57 10.79 -8.26 -11.67
N THR A 58 10.05 -7.54 -12.52
CA THR A 58 10.49 -7.16 -13.87
C THR A 58 11.21 -5.82 -13.82
N PRO A 59 12.46 -5.71 -14.30
CA PRO A 59 13.14 -4.43 -14.42
C PRO A 59 12.38 -3.47 -15.35
N GLY A 60 12.08 -2.26 -14.85
CA GLY A 60 11.19 -1.35 -15.57
C GLY A 60 11.39 0.13 -15.22
N ASP A 61 10.38 0.91 -15.56
CA ASP A 61 10.31 2.34 -15.28
C ASP A 61 8.98 2.68 -14.60
N LEU A 62 9.05 3.10 -13.34
CA LEU A 62 7.87 3.45 -12.54
C LEU A 62 7.17 4.71 -13.07
N SER A 63 7.85 5.55 -13.87
CA SER A 63 7.25 6.74 -14.49
C SER A 63 6.20 6.46 -15.55
N PHE A 64 6.15 5.24 -16.08
CA PHE A 64 5.06 4.82 -16.96
C PHE A 64 3.78 4.42 -16.21
N VAL A 65 3.85 4.23 -14.89
CA VAL A 65 2.70 3.79 -14.07
C VAL A 65 2.25 4.87 -13.10
N LEU A 66 3.20 5.50 -12.40
CA LEU A 66 2.91 6.48 -11.37
C LEU A 66 2.91 7.90 -11.97
N PRO A 67 1.87 8.71 -11.69
CA PRO A 67 1.92 10.13 -11.95
C PRO A 67 3.17 10.80 -11.37
N TYR A 68 3.68 11.80 -12.09
CA TYR A 68 4.90 12.53 -11.71
C TYR A 68 4.91 12.99 -10.25
N ARG A 69 3.77 13.48 -9.75
CA ARG A 69 3.65 13.96 -8.36
C ARG A 69 4.06 12.89 -7.34
N TYR A 70 3.60 11.65 -7.47
CA TYR A 70 3.99 10.59 -6.53
C TYR A 70 5.48 10.24 -6.64
N LEU A 71 6.04 10.29 -7.84
CA LEU A 71 7.48 10.06 -8.01
C LEU A 71 8.32 11.20 -7.43
N ALA A 72 7.85 12.45 -7.54
CA ALA A 72 8.47 13.59 -6.88
C ALA A 72 8.43 13.41 -5.35
N ASP A 73 7.25 13.13 -4.80
CA ASP A 73 7.04 12.90 -3.36
C ASP A 73 7.95 11.76 -2.83
N ILE A 74 8.07 10.65 -3.56
CA ILE A 74 8.95 9.52 -3.20
C ILE A 74 10.43 9.94 -3.20
N LYS A 75 10.89 10.68 -4.22
CA LYS A 75 12.28 11.15 -4.30
C LYS A 75 12.59 12.11 -3.15
N GLU A 76 11.72 13.08 -2.90
CA GLU A 76 11.87 14.06 -1.82
C GLU A 76 11.85 13.38 -0.45
N MET A 77 10.97 12.40 -0.25
CA MET A 77 10.93 11.58 0.96
C MET A 77 12.25 10.82 1.18
N LEU A 78 12.80 10.18 0.14
CA LEU A 78 14.06 9.45 0.24
C LEU A 78 15.25 10.39 0.52
N GLU A 79 15.27 11.57 -0.11
CA GLU A 79 16.26 12.62 0.17
C GLU A 79 16.21 13.12 1.61
N ALA A 80 15.00 13.33 2.14
CA ALA A 80 14.82 13.72 3.53
C ALA A 80 15.21 12.59 4.50
N LEU A 81 14.81 11.35 4.19
CA LEU A 81 15.09 10.18 5.02
C LEU A 81 16.58 9.87 5.10
N ASP A 82 17.36 10.16 4.05
CA ASP A 82 18.81 9.94 4.03
C ASP A 82 19.56 10.72 5.11
N LYS A 83 19.01 11.87 5.55
CA LYS A 83 19.57 12.64 6.67
C LYS A 83 19.43 11.90 8.01
N VAL A 84 18.46 11.00 8.12
CA VAL A 84 18.17 10.22 9.34
C VAL A 84 18.76 8.82 9.24
N SER A 85 18.73 8.22 8.06
CA SER A 85 19.25 6.88 7.77
C SER A 85 20.14 6.94 6.52
N PRO A 86 21.44 7.26 6.69
CA PRO A 86 22.34 7.42 5.56
C PRO A 86 22.43 6.16 4.69
N GLY A 87 22.30 6.34 3.38
CA GLY A 87 22.39 5.28 2.38
C GLY A 87 21.05 4.85 1.78
N VAL A 88 19.92 5.24 2.37
CA VAL A 88 18.59 4.96 1.81
C VAL A 88 18.38 5.65 0.45
N ASN A 89 19.03 6.79 0.21
CA ASN A 89 18.94 7.52 -1.06
C ASN A 89 20.05 7.15 -2.07
N SER A 90 20.71 5.99 -1.86
CA SER A 90 21.73 5.44 -2.77
C SER A 90 21.18 5.20 -4.18
N ASN A 91 22.05 5.30 -5.19
CA ASN A 91 21.69 4.94 -6.56
C ASN A 91 21.35 3.45 -6.73
N ASP A 92 21.82 2.59 -5.82
CA ASP A 92 21.55 1.16 -5.78
C ASP A 92 20.30 0.79 -4.96
N THR A 93 19.61 1.77 -4.36
CA THR A 93 18.30 1.52 -3.71
C THR A 93 17.31 1.01 -4.74
N LEU A 94 16.69 -0.14 -4.46
CA LEU A 94 15.69 -0.75 -5.33
C LEU A 94 14.28 -0.32 -4.94
N LEU A 95 13.58 0.30 -5.88
CA LEU A 95 12.17 0.66 -5.76
C LEU A 95 11.31 -0.44 -6.40
N TYR A 96 10.39 -1.00 -5.62
CA TYR A 96 9.40 -1.95 -6.10
C TYR A 96 8.05 -1.27 -6.22
N GLY A 97 7.36 -1.46 -7.33
CA GLY A 97 6.05 -0.88 -7.52
C GLY A 97 5.21 -1.54 -8.61
N VAL A 98 3.91 -1.24 -8.67
CA VAL A 98 3.19 -0.34 -7.74
C VAL A 98 2.44 -1.16 -6.70
N GLU A 99 2.58 -0.77 -5.43
CA GLU A 99 1.73 -1.28 -4.36
C GLU A 99 0.45 -0.46 -4.28
N VAL A 100 -0.70 -1.12 -4.40
CA VAL A 100 -2.02 -0.50 -4.24
C VAL A 100 -2.78 -1.24 -3.16
N LYS A 101 -3.21 -0.52 -2.12
CA LYS A 101 -4.10 -1.04 -1.08
C LYS A 101 -5.48 -0.41 -1.22
N PHE A 102 -6.48 -1.25 -1.44
CA PHE A 102 -7.88 -0.83 -1.49
C PHE A 102 -8.39 -0.75 -0.06
N TYR A 103 -8.33 0.44 0.53
CA TYR A 103 -8.92 0.63 1.85
C TYR A 103 -10.44 0.62 1.76
N SER A 104 -11.05 -0.07 2.72
CA SER A 104 -12.49 -0.18 2.87
C SER A 104 -13.11 1.17 3.18
N THR A 105 -14.27 1.42 2.60
CA THR A 105 -15.18 2.47 3.07
C THR A 105 -15.47 2.19 4.54
N ARG A 106 -15.23 3.16 5.41
CA ARG A 106 -15.51 3.03 6.86
C ARG A 106 -17.01 2.72 7.01
N LEU A 107 -17.33 1.55 7.55
CA LEU A 107 -18.71 1.18 7.79
C LEU A 107 -19.29 2.05 8.90
N GLU A 108 -20.56 2.42 8.77
CA GLU A 108 -21.30 3.03 9.87
C GLU A 108 -21.63 1.95 10.91
N ILE A 109 -21.02 2.09 12.08
CA ILE A 109 -21.10 1.13 13.17
C ILE A 109 -21.25 1.85 14.52
N THR A 110 -21.75 1.12 15.51
CA THR A 110 -21.82 1.55 16.91
C THR A 110 -20.48 1.41 17.63
N ASP A 111 -20.39 1.89 18.88
CA ASP A 111 -19.23 1.70 19.75
C ASP A 111 -18.93 0.22 20.05
N ASN A 112 -19.94 -0.64 19.94
CA ASN A 112 -19.80 -2.09 20.07
C ASN A 112 -19.47 -2.78 18.74
N LEU A 113 -19.14 -1.99 17.70
CA LEU A 113 -18.80 -2.47 16.36
C LEU A 113 -19.92 -3.23 15.65
N GLU A 114 -21.16 -2.95 16.05
CA GLU A 114 -22.37 -3.46 15.41
C GLU A 114 -22.78 -2.55 14.25
N THR A 115 -23.17 -3.14 13.13
CA THR A 115 -23.69 -2.42 11.97
C THR A 115 -25.12 -1.94 12.20
N LYS A 116 -25.71 -1.28 11.19
CA LYS A 116 -27.17 -0.97 11.18
C LYS A 116 -28.05 -2.23 11.21
N ILE A 117 -27.51 -3.39 10.84
CA ILE A 117 -28.21 -4.67 10.90
C ILE A 117 -27.97 -5.26 12.29
N LYS A 118 -29.05 -5.45 13.04
CA LYS A 118 -29.01 -6.00 14.40
C LYS A 118 -28.35 -7.38 14.42
N ASN A 119 -27.48 -7.60 15.39
CA ASN A 119 -26.64 -8.79 15.58
C ASN A 119 -25.66 -9.07 14.43
N LEU A 120 -25.43 -8.11 13.52
CA LEU A 120 -24.35 -8.17 12.55
C LEU A 120 -23.22 -7.23 12.98
N PHE A 121 -22.10 -7.83 13.38
CA PHE A 121 -20.91 -7.13 13.84
C PHE A 121 -19.80 -7.19 12.79
N THR A 122 -18.95 -6.16 12.78
CA THR A 122 -17.80 -6.09 11.87
C THR A 122 -16.55 -5.70 12.65
N ILE A 123 -15.46 -6.42 12.43
CA ILE A 123 -14.19 -6.26 13.15
C ILE A 123 -13.02 -6.15 12.16
N GLY A 124 -11.88 -5.69 12.65
CA GLY A 124 -10.65 -5.63 11.88
C GLY A 124 -10.65 -4.59 10.76
N ASP A 125 -9.64 -4.70 9.88
CA ASP A 125 -9.39 -3.71 8.83
C ASP A 125 -10.52 -3.66 7.80
N GLY A 126 -11.23 -4.79 7.60
CA GLY A 126 -12.40 -4.87 6.73
C GLY A 126 -13.55 -3.95 7.17
N ALA A 127 -13.69 -3.69 8.47
CA ALA A 127 -14.67 -2.76 9.01
C ALA A 127 -14.24 -1.27 8.90
N GLY A 128 -12.97 -1.02 8.59
CA GLY A 128 -12.38 0.31 8.56
C GLY A 128 -12.08 0.90 9.95
N VAL A 129 -11.96 0.05 10.98
CA VAL A 129 -11.76 0.44 12.39
C VAL A 129 -10.36 0.21 12.92
N SER A 130 -9.58 -0.64 12.25
CA SER A 130 -8.20 -0.93 12.60
C SER A 130 -7.26 -0.68 11.42
N ARG A 131 -5.96 -0.57 11.73
CA ARG A 131 -4.87 -0.44 10.75
C ARG A 131 -3.66 -1.29 11.15
N GLY A 132 -3.90 -2.40 11.82
CA GLY A 132 -2.85 -3.24 12.36
C GLY A 132 -3.36 -4.40 13.18
N LEU A 133 -2.50 -5.41 13.34
CA LEU A 133 -2.84 -6.69 13.97
C LEU A 133 -3.41 -6.53 15.37
N ILE A 134 -2.78 -5.69 16.21
CA ILE A 134 -3.22 -5.49 17.60
C ILE A 134 -4.63 -4.89 17.66
N GLN A 135 -4.89 -3.86 16.86
CA GLN A 135 -6.20 -3.20 16.81
C GLN A 135 -7.28 -4.15 16.26
N ALA A 136 -6.95 -4.92 15.22
CA ALA A 136 -7.86 -5.90 14.65
C ALA A 136 -8.22 -6.98 15.68
N SER A 137 -7.23 -7.52 16.40
CA SER A 137 -7.47 -8.49 17.48
C SER A 137 -8.30 -7.91 18.62
N ALA A 138 -7.99 -6.68 19.06
CA ALA A 138 -8.76 -6.01 20.11
C ALA A 138 -10.22 -5.81 19.72
N SER A 139 -10.50 -5.46 18.46
CA SER A 139 -11.87 -5.33 17.95
C SER A 139 -12.66 -6.64 18.02
N GLY A 140 -12.00 -7.79 17.81
CA GLY A 140 -12.60 -9.11 18.01
C GLY A 140 -13.00 -9.38 19.45
N VAL A 141 -12.16 -9.01 20.41
CA VAL A 141 -12.45 -9.17 21.85
C VAL A 141 -13.65 -8.31 22.27
N ILE A 142 -13.74 -7.07 21.78
CA ILE A 142 -14.87 -6.16 22.05
C ILE A 142 -16.19 -6.80 21.61
N VAL A 143 -16.26 -7.27 20.36
CA VAL A 143 -17.48 -7.90 19.82
C VAL A 143 -17.81 -9.20 20.54
N ALA A 144 -16.81 -10.03 20.83
CA ALA A 144 -17.02 -11.29 21.56
C ALA A 144 -17.65 -11.05 22.95
N ASN A 145 -17.17 -10.04 23.67
CA ASN A 145 -17.72 -9.67 24.98
C ASN A 145 -19.17 -9.18 24.87
N GLU A 146 -19.49 -8.38 23.85
CA GLU A 146 -20.86 -7.90 23.64
C GLU A 146 -21.81 -9.04 23.27
N ILE A 147 -21.39 -9.96 22.40
CA ILE A 147 -22.17 -11.17 22.07
C ILE A 147 -22.41 -12.02 23.32
N ALA A 148 -21.37 -12.28 24.11
CA ALA A 148 -21.49 -13.06 25.34
C ALA A 148 -22.45 -12.41 26.36
N LYS A 149 -22.40 -11.07 26.48
CA LYS A 149 -23.30 -10.30 27.35
C LYS A 149 -24.76 -10.40 26.91
N ARG A 150 -25.03 -10.35 25.60
CA ARG A 150 -26.39 -10.51 25.04
C ARG A 150 -26.91 -11.94 25.19
N ALA A 151 -26.06 -12.94 24.96
CA ALA A 151 -26.42 -14.35 25.08
C ALA A 151 -26.85 -14.74 26.51
N LYS A 152 -26.24 -14.14 27.54
CA LYS A 152 -26.62 -14.36 28.95
C LYS A 152 -27.92 -13.69 29.40
N LYS A 153 -28.46 -12.75 28.60
CA LYS A 153 -29.70 -12.03 28.90
C LYS A 153 -30.96 -12.72 28.33
N ASN A 154 -30.77 -13.72 27.48
CA ASN A 154 -31.80 -14.61 26.99
C ASN A 154 -31.81 -15.89 27.83
#